data_AF-A0A6L3F0Q5-F1
#
_entry.id   AF-A0A6L3F0Q5-F1
#
_cell.length_a   1.000
_cell.length_b   1.000
_cell.length_c   1.000
_cell.angle_alpha   90.00
_cell.angle_beta   90.00
_cell.angle_gamma   90.00
#
_symmetry.space_group_name_H-M   'P 1'
#
loop_
_entity.id
_entity.type
_entity.pdbx_description
1 polymer ?
#
loop_
_entity_poly.entity_id
_entity_poly.type
_entity_poly.pdbx_seq_one_letter_code
_entity_poly.pdbx_strand_id
1 'polypeptide(L)'
;MMNTPPLHFSVVGIPLSRPEIVDFLMPPQREAKGAWLYTVGQRPLPAAESAWIRQLQANPAPTVDDLLAIDDPHGHLTFTRTSRLVPVEFLAESNFLTRDLGGWVANYFATIGLPADVPDDPILRHRETLQEYGENIRYFGANSAQVAARLESEMGLTVNEVVQAFCCLHKVRRRLLLSEPVPHVGRIAYVERVYKEIAAGSHFADVEGRPLPDLLLYDELMGQLVLLELTRRSAMAWGDERETAVIGDWQQAQTAKNGLLLMLKGEYLVGRHRRSAILIAPELGVVIKQPGPEPYHEIGLGAKFEMGRKENWPYITNDGSLVTSRGRLRLILEENLVPRISDAFGYSMQFSSFFGLTIETYVHGPTVQDVVLGDHSRLNEELYEEIVLHQQTCELMGIENGDWHAPNFVVRASDGEIVHVDWGAARPLRDDEYTPKAIQSRVNQVNNMAFSFKDEGLAARLMQLHHDLTTDETRMTNLRQRAQKLAAGH
;
A
#
# COMPACT_ATOMS: atom_id res chain seq x y z
N MET A 1 0.44 -39.94 1.33
CA MET A 1 0.09 -38.58 1.78
C MET A 1 0.31 -38.56 3.28
N MET A 2 1.30 -37.82 3.78
CA MET A 2 1.40 -37.60 5.23
C MET A 2 0.25 -36.68 5.62
N ASN A 3 -0.54 -37.07 6.62
CA ASN A 3 -1.58 -36.22 7.19
C ASN A 3 -0.90 -34.98 7.79
N THR A 4 -0.90 -33.88 7.06
CA THR A 4 -0.53 -32.59 7.62
C THR A 4 -1.56 -32.28 8.70
N PRO A 5 -1.15 -31.90 9.93
CA PRO A 5 -2.11 -31.50 10.96
C PRO A 5 -3.03 -30.40 10.40
N PRO A 6 -4.31 -30.37 10.80
CA PRO A 6 -5.21 -29.30 10.39
C PRO A 6 -4.60 -27.96 10.78
N LEU A 7 -4.61 -27.02 9.83
CA LEU A 7 -4.17 -25.65 10.05
C LEU A 7 -5.33 -24.86 10.62
N HIS A 8 -5.04 -24.08 11.66
CA HIS A 8 -6.00 -23.14 12.22
C HIS A 8 -5.53 -21.71 11.95
N PHE A 9 -6.35 -20.95 11.23
CA PHE A 9 -6.10 -19.56 10.91
C PHE A 9 -6.74 -18.64 11.94
N SER A 10 -5.99 -17.60 12.31
CA SER A 10 -6.47 -16.54 13.17
C SER A 10 -5.82 -15.21 12.84
N VAL A 11 -6.50 -14.11 13.16
CA VAL A 11 -5.90 -12.79 13.25
C VAL A 11 -5.25 -12.65 14.61
N VAL A 12 -3.98 -12.26 14.62
CA VAL A 12 -3.21 -12.09 15.85
C VAL A 12 -2.60 -10.71 15.95
N GLY A 13 -2.49 -10.20 17.17
CA GLY A 13 -1.62 -9.09 17.55
C GLY A 13 -0.47 -9.61 18.43
N ILE A 14 0.76 -9.22 18.14
CA ILE A 14 1.96 -9.61 18.90
C ILE A 14 2.75 -8.34 19.25
N PRO A 15 2.91 -8.01 20.54
CA PRO A 15 3.71 -6.85 20.96
C PRO A 15 5.19 -7.20 20.81
N LEU A 16 5.87 -6.58 19.85
CA LEU A 16 7.26 -6.90 19.53
C LEU A 16 8.26 -6.29 20.52
N SER A 17 7.80 -5.38 21.37
CA SER A 17 8.60 -4.67 22.38
C SER A 17 8.89 -5.48 23.65
N ARG A 18 8.35 -6.70 23.78
CA ARG A 18 8.52 -7.53 24.99
C ARG A 18 9.96 -8.03 25.11
N PRO A 19 10.60 -7.99 26.29
CA PRO A 19 12.01 -8.35 26.47
C PRO A 19 12.38 -9.72 25.88
N GLU A 20 11.53 -10.73 26.09
CA GLU A 20 11.74 -12.10 25.61
C GLU A 20 11.69 -12.19 24.08
N ILE A 21 10.90 -11.34 23.42
CA ILE A 21 10.84 -11.24 21.96
C ILE A 21 12.07 -10.48 21.45
N VAL A 22 12.46 -9.40 22.11
CA VAL A 22 13.66 -8.63 21.75
C VAL A 22 14.90 -9.52 21.84
N ASP A 23 15.10 -10.23 22.96
CA ASP A 23 16.20 -11.19 23.15
C ASP A 23 16.16 -12.33 22.12
N PHE A 24 14.96 -12.72 21.69
CA PHE A 24 14.80 -13.73 20.66
C PHE A 24 15.16 -13.21 19.26
N LEU A 25 14.78 -11.98 18.90
CA LEU A 25 15.00 -11.40 17.56
C LEU A 25 16.38 -10.76 17.40
N MET A 26 16.99 -10.27 18.49
CA MET A 26 18.19 -9.45 18.47
C MET A 26 19.41 -10.15 19.10
N PRO A 27 20.61 -10.04 18.50
CA PRO A 27 20.86 -9.53 17.15
C PRO A 27 20.30 -10.51 16.09
N PRO A 28 19.93 -10.02 14.89
CA PRO A 28 19.44 -10.88 13.81
C PRO A 28 20.43 -12.01 13.50
N GLN A 29 19.95 -13.25 13.58
CA GLN A 29 20.75 -14.43 13.26
C GLN A 29 20.58 -14.82 11.79
N ARG A 30 21.63 -15.36 11.16
CA ARG A 30 21.57 -15.88 9.78
C ARG A 30 20.65 -17.09 9.66
N GLU A 31 20.67 -18.00 10.63
CA GLU A 31 19.75 -19.14 10.66
C GLU A 31 18.38 -18.73 11.22
N ALA A 32 17.31 -19.03 10.49
CA ALA A 32 15.95 -18.79 10.96
C ALA A 32 15.59 -19.78 12.09
N LYS A 33 15.05 -19.27 13.19
CA LYS A 33 14.63 -20.03 14.38
C LYS A 33 13.17 -19.80 14.79
N GLY A 34 12.70 -20.58 15.75
CA GLY A 34 11.33 -20.52 16.28
C GLY A 34 10.35 -21.39 15.52
N ALA A 35 9.06 -21.26 15.80
CA ALA A 35 8.00 -22.06 15.20
C ALA A 35 7.85 -21.76 13.70
N TRP A 36 7.44 -22.78 12.95
CA TRP A 36 6.95 -22.62 11.59
C TRP A 36 5.48 -22.21 11.59
N LEU A 37 5.11 -21.30 10.71
CA LEU A 37 3.74 -20.85 10.51
C LEU A 37 3.48 -20.41 9.07
N TYR A 38 2.21 -20.28 8.73
CA TYR A 38 1.78 -19.66 7.48
C TYR A 38 1.40 -18.20 7.72
N THR A 39 1.77 -17.32 6.80
CA THR A 39 1.31 -15.93 6.73
C THR A 39 0.67 -15.67 5.38
N VAL A 40 -0.23 -14.68 5.31
CA VAL A 40 -0.75 -14.22 4.02
C VAL A 40 0.23 -13.23 3.39
N GLY A 41 0.74 -13.56 2.21
CA GLY A 41 1.62 -12.71 1.41
C GLY A 41 0.85 -11.64 0.63
N GLN A 42 1.59 -10.70 0.05
CA GLN A 42 1.00 -9.60 -0.71
C GLN A 42 0.43 -10.02 -2.07
N ARG A 43 1.02 -11.04 -2.69
CA ARG A 43 0.65 -11.55 -4.02
C ARG A 43 0.40 -13.05 -3.94
N PRO A 44 -0.40 -13.63 -4.85
CA PRO A 44 -0.49 -15.07 -5.00
C PRO A 44 0.91 -15.68 -5.23
N LEU A 45 1.11 -16.90 -4.73
CA LEU A 45 2.29 -17.68 -5.05
C LEU A 45 2.32 -18.01 -6.55
N PRO A 46 3.51 -18.08 -7.18
CA PRO A 46 3.63 -18.47 -8.59
C PRO A 46 2.94 -19.79 -8.94
N ALA A 47 2.93 -20.75 -8.00
CA ALA A 47 2.24 -22.03 -8.17
C ALA A 47 0.71 -21.90 -8.18
N ALA A 48 0.16 -21.04 -7.31
CA ALA A 48 -1.28 -20.75 -7.25
C ALA A 48 -1.74 -20.02 -8.52
N GLU A 49 -0.99 -19.00 -8.94
CA GLU A 49 -1.25 -18.28 -10.20
C GLU A 49 -1.19 -19.24 -11.40
N SER A 50 -0.18 -20.11 -11.46
CA SER A 50 -0.06 -21.10 -12.54
C SER A 50 -1.21 -22.10 -12.56
N ALA A 51 -1.74 -22.49 -11.39
CA ALA A 51 -2.91 -23.36 -11.30
C ALA A 51 -4.18 -22.65 -11.79
N TRP A 52 -4.38 -21.41 -11.38
CA TRP A 52 -5.47 -20.55 -11.85
C TRP A 52 -5.43 -20.36 -13.37
N ILE A 53 -4.27 -20.05 -13.97
CA ILE A 53 -4.12 -19.93 -15.42
C ILE A 53 -4.50 -21.23 -16.13
N ARG A 54 -4.09 -22.40 -15.62
CA ARG A 54 -4.48 -23.70 -16.22
C ARG A 54 -5.98 -23.95 -16.16
N GLN A 55 -6.64 -23.55 -15.06
CA GLN A 55 -8.09 -23.64 -14.94
C GLN A 55 -8.78 -22.74 -15.96
N LEU A 56 -8.32 -21.49 -16.11
CA LEU A 56 -8.85 -20.57 -17.13
C LEU A 56 -8.70 -21.11 -18.55
N GLN A 57 -7.54 -21.71 -18.88
CA GLN A 57 -7.29 -22.32 -20.19
C GLN A 57 -8.19 -23.51 -20.50
N ALA A 58 -8.57 -24.27 -19.47
CA ALA A 58 -9.42 -25.44 -19.61
C ALA A 58 -10.91 -25.09 -19.74
N ASN A 59 -11.30 -23.85 -19.36
CA ASN A 59 -12.69 -23.41 -19.41
C ASN A 59 -13.02 -22.77 -20.79
N PRO A 60 -13.93 -23.35 -21.59
CA PRO A 60 -14.29 -22.79 -22.90
C PRO A 60 -15.18 -21.54 -22.83
N ALA A 61 -15.76 -21.23 -21.66
CA ALA A 61 -16.63 -20.07 -21.43
C ALA A 61 -16.35 -19.47 -20.05
N PRO A 62 -15.18 -18.84 -19.86
CA PRO A 62 -14.80 -18.25 -18.58
C PRO A 62 -15.74 -17.11 -18.18
N THR A 63 -15.95 -17.01 -16.88
CA THR A 63 -16.77 -15.98 -16.23
C THR A 63 -15.90 -14.99 -15.45
N VAL A 64 -16.51 -13.92 -14.97
CA VAL A 64 -15.83 -13.00 -14.03
C VAL A 64 -15.45 -13.71 -12.74
N ASP A 65 -16.25 -14.66 -12.26
CA ASP A 65 -15.92 -15.43 -11.05
C ASP A 65 -14.69 -16.33 -11.26
N ASP A 66 -14.51 -16.90 -12.46
CA ASP A 66 -13.29 -17.65 -12.81
C ASP A 66 -12.05 -16.74 -12.76
N LEU A 67 -12.17 -15.50 -13.23
CA LEU A 67 -11.09 -14.51 -13.12
C LEU A 67 -10.81 -14.13 -11.66
N LEU A 68 -11.86 -13.96 -10.85
CA LEU A 68 -11.75 -13.53 -9.46
C LEU A 68 -11.33 -14.64 -8.48
N ALA A 69 -11.30 -15.90 -8.91
CA ALA A 69 -10.79 -17.01 -8.09
C ALA A 69 -9.34 -16.81 -7.61
N ILE A 70 -8.56 -15.97 -8.31
CA ILE A 70 -7.20 -15.59 -7.88
C ILE A 70 -7.16 -14.75 -6.60
N ASP A 71 -8.30 -14.21 -6.15
CA ASP A 71 -8.43 -13.41 -4.94
C ASP A 71 -8.47 -14.25 -3.65
N ASP A 72 -8.54 -15.59 -3.76
CA ASP A 72 -8.53 -16.49 -2.61
C ASP A 72 -7.21 -16.37 -1.81
N PRO A 73 -7.26 -15.96 -0.53
CA PRO A 73 -6.07 -15.81 0.30
C PRO A 73 -5.24 -17.08 0.49
N HIS A 74 -5.81 -18.27 0.28
CA HIS A 74 -5.03 -19.51 0.33
C HIS A 74 -3.97 -19.57 -0.78
N GLY A 75 -4.24 -18.94 -1.92
CA GLY A 75 -3.26 -18.76 -2.99
C GLY A 75 -2.09 -17.85 -2.60
N HIS A 76 -2.21 -17.07 -1.53
CA HIS A 76 -1.20 -16.12 -1.05
C HIS A 76 -0.38 -16.65 0.14
N LEU A 77 -0.63 -17.87 0.62
CA LEU A 77 0.01 -18.37 1.83
C LEU A 77 1.51 -18.58 1.64
N THR A 78 2.31 -17.91 2.46
CA THR A 78 3.76 -18.10 2.54
C THR A 78 4.12 -18.81 3.83
N PHE A 79 5.08 -19.73 3.77
CA PHE A 79 5.55 -20.48 4.93
C PHE A 79 6.82 -19.85 5.48
N THR A 80 6.83 -19.49 6.77
CA THR A 80 7.94 -18.76 7.39
C THR A 80 8.15 -19.17 8.85
N ARG A 81 9.30 -18.78 9.40
CA ARG A 81 9.63 -18.93 10.82
C ARG A 81 9.25 -17.66 11.59
N THR A 82 8.89 -17.78 12.86
CA THR A 82 8.55 -16.65 13.73
C THR A 82 9.65 -15.58 13.80
N SER A 83 10.93 -15.98 13.81
CA SER A 83 12.08 -15.06 13.76
C SER A 83 12.23 -14.26 12.45
N ARG A 84 11.39 -14.52 11.45
CA ARG A 84 11.36 -13.85 10.15
C ARG A 84 10.05 -13.11 9.88
N LEU A 85 9.20 -12.95 10.89
CA LEU A 85 7.99 -12.12 10.79
C LEU A 85 8.31 -10.62 10.68
N VAL A 86 9.48 -10.22 11.21
CA VAL A 86 10.01 -8.86 11.12
C VAL A 86 11.20 -8.90 10.16
N PRO A 87 11.23 -8.13 9.07
CA PRO A 87 12.41 -8.05 8.20
C PRO A 87 13.64 -7.61 8.97
N VAL A 88 14.78 -8.17 8.57
CA VAL A 88 16.06 -7.92 9.25
C VAL A 88 16.52 -6.47 9.09
N GLU A 89 16.10 -5.77 8.05
CA GLU A 89 16.33 -4.33 7.87
C GLU A 89 15.80 -3.50 9.03
N PHE A 90 14.58 -3.80 9.50
CA PHE A 90 14.01 -3.09 10.64
C PHE A 90 14.74 -3.43 11.93
N LEU A 91 15.20 -4.67 12.07
CA LEU A 91 15.98 -5.11 13.22
C LEU A 91 17.40 -4.54 13.22
N ALA A 92 17.91 -4.01 12.11
CA ALA A 92 19.22 -3.35 12.07
C ALA A 92 19.20 -1.99 12.82
N GLU A 93 18.03 -1.36 12.97
CA GLU A 93 17.83 -0.21 13.85
C GLU A 93 17.74 -0.69 15.32
N SER A 94 18.77 -0.43 16.14
CA SER A 94 18.91 -1.01 17.48
C SER A 94 17.76 -0.72 18.46
N ASN A 95 17.03 0.37 18.24
CA ASN A 95 15.87 0.74 19.05
C ASN A 95 14.53 0.50 18.34
N PHE A 96 14.48 -0.16 17.18
CA PHE A 96 13.26 -0.35 16.40
C PHE A 96 12.12 -0.97 17.22
N LEU A 97 12.43 -2.04 17.95
CA LEU A 97 11.46 -2.80 18.74
C LEU A 97 11.06 -2.10 20.05
N THR A 98 11.92 -1.21 20.56
CA THR A 98 11.81 -0.61 21.90
C THR A 98 11.52 0.88 21.87
N ARG A 99 11.57 1.53 20.71
CA ARG A 99 11.26 2.96 20.56
C ARG A 99 9.80 3.23 20.89
N ASP A 100 9.60 4.21 21.74
CA ASP A 100 8.30 4.76 22.08
C ASP A 100 8.12 6.07 21.30
N LEU A 101 7.22 6.06 20.32
CA LEU A 101 6.89 7.23 19.52
C LEU A 101 5.59 7.88 20.02
N GLY A 102 5.48 8.09 21.33
CA GLY A 102 4.30 8.69 21.96
C GLY A 102 3.15 7.70 22.14
N GLY A 103 3.48 6.46 22.49
CA GLY A 103 2.59 5.30 22.62
C GLY A 103 2.49 4.45 21.37
N TRP A 104 3.14 4.86 20.27
CA TRP A 104 3.32 4.04 19.08
C TRP A 104 4.53 3.13 19.28
N VAL A 105 4.27 1.89 19.68
CA VAL A 105 5.25 0.83 19.93
C VAL A 105 5.15 -0.27 18.89
N ALA A 106 6.18 -1.11 18.84
CA ALA A 106 6.26 -2.10 17.80
C ALA A 106 5.28 -3.27 17.99
N ASN A 107 4.45 -3.57 16.97
CA ASN A 107 3.42 -4.61 17.03
C ASN A 107 3.28 -5.33 15.70
N TYR A 108 3.41 -6.67 15.68
CA TYR A 108 3.06 -7.50 14.54
C TYR A 108 1.56 -7.79 14.54
N PHE A 109 0.88 -7.48 13.43
CA PHE A 109 -0.54 -7.73 13.26
C PHE A 109 -0.82 -8.32 11.87
N ALA A 110 -1.34 -9.55 11.84
CA ALA A 110 -1.68 -10.25 10.60
C ALA A 110 -2.58 -11.47 10.84
N THR A 111 -3.10 -12.02 9.75
CA THR A 111 -3.61 -13.40 9.73
C THR A 111 -2.44 -14.38 9.67
N ILE A 112 -2.40 -15.33 10.60
CA ILE A 112 -1.45 -16.44 10.61
C ILE A 112 -2.17 -17.78 10.61
N GLY A 113 -1.56 -18.80 10.01
CA GLY A 113 -1.97 -20.20 10.10
C GLY A 113 -1.00 -20.98 10.95
N LEU A 114 -1.50 -21.59 12.03
CA LEU A 114 -0.72 -22.40 12.95
C LEU A 114 -1.12 -23.87 12.86
N PRO A 115 -0.15 -24.81 12.93
CA PRO A 115 -0.48 -26.21 13.18
C PRO A 115 -1.05 -26.38 14.60
N ALA A 116 -1.81 -27.45 14.84
CA ALA A 116 -2.39 -27.75 16.16
C ALA A 116 -1.34 -27.83 17.29
N ASP A 117 -0.19 -28.43 17.00
CA ASP A 117 0.93 -28.56 17.94
C ASP A 117 2.04 -27.57 17.59
N VAL A 118 1.99 -26.39 18.21
CA VAL A 118 3.03 -25.37 18.04
C VAL A 118 4.08 -25.54 19.14
N PRO A 119 5.38 -25.63 18.79
CA PRO A 119 6.43 -25.68 19.80
C PRO A 119 6.44 -24.41 20.63
N ASP A 120 7.02 -24.52 21.81
CA ASP A 120 7.18 -23.41 22.74
C ASP A 120 8.07 -22.31 22.14
N ASP A 121 7.47 -21.18 21.77
CA ASP A 121 8.08 -20.11 20.98
C ASP A 121 7.84 -18.74 21.64
N PRO A 122 8.90 -17.95 21.94
CA PRO A 122 8.76 -16.67 22.64
C PRO A 122 7.81 -15.69 21.95
N ILE A 123 7.81 -15.61 20.62
CA ILE A 123 6.94 -14.72 19.86
C ILE A 123 5.49 -15.17 20.00
N LEU A 124 5.23 -16.47 19.86
CA LEU A 124 3.88 -17.00 19.90
C LEU A 124 3.30 -17.10 21.31
N ARG A 125 4.10 -17.07 22.38
CA ARG A 125 3.62 -16.97 23.77
C ARG A 125 2.94 -15.64 24.07
N HIS A 126 3.41 -14.55 23.46
CA HIS A 126 2.85 -13.20 23.65
C HIS A 126 1.80 -12.84 22.60
N ARG A 127 1.40 -13.79 21.74
CA ARG A 127 0.34 -13.54 20.77
C ARG A 127 -1.01 -13.40 21.47
N GLU A 128 -1.80 -12.45 21.01
CA GLU A 128 -3.21 -12.36 21.31
C GLU A 128 -3.99 -12.72 20.07
N THR A 129 -4.87 -13.72 20.18
CA THR A 129 -5.83 -14.04 19.12
C THR A 129 -6.98 -13.04 19.18
N LEU A 130 -7.12 -12.24 18.13
CA LEU A 130 -8.16 -11.22 18.02
C LEU A 130 -9.40 -11.72 17.29
N GLN A 131 -9.22 -12.67 16.35
CA GLN A 131 -10.31 -13.33 15.63
C GLN A 131 -9.86 -14.73 15.19
N GLU A 132 -10.69 -15.75 15.41
CA GLU A 132 -10.46 -17.10 14.88
C GLU A 132 -11.25 -17.32 13.58
N TYR A 133 -10.63 -17.99 12.61
CA TYR A 133 -11.29 -18.40 11.37
C TYR A 133 -11.46 -19.92 11.22
N GLY A 134 -10.74 -20.73 12.01
CA GLY A 134 -10.71 -22.18 11.84
C GLY A 134 -9.86 -22.57 10.62
N GLU A 135 -10.33 -23.52 9.81
CA GLU A 135 -9.55 -24.06 8.68
C GLU A 135 -9.53 -23.16 7.44
N ASN A 136 -10.48 -22.24 7.32
CA ASN A 136 -10.63 -21.38 6.15
C ASN A 136 -10.41 -19.92 6.53
N ILE A 137 -9.60 -19.19 5.77
CA ILE A 137 -9.47 -17.74 5.95
C ILE A 137 -10.76 -17.06 5.50
N ARG A 138 -11.44 -16.37 6.41
CA ARG A 138 -12.58 -15.50 6.05
C ARG A 138 -12.04 -14.24 5.37
N TYR A 139 -12.55 -13.89 4.20
CA TYR A 139 -12.07 -12.74 3.44
C TYR A 139 -13.19 -11.90 2.81
N PHE A 140 -12.86 -10.64 2.57
CA PHE A 140 -13.68 -9.68 1.84
C PHE A 140 -12.95 -9.34 0.53
N GLY A 141 -13.45 -9.88 -0.58
CA GLY A 141 -12.84 -9.75 -1.90
C GLY A 141 -13.63 -8.83 -2.84
N ALA A 142 -13.31 -8.94 -4.13
CA ALA A 142 -14.04 -8.29 -5.21
C ALA A 142 -15.57 -8.54 -5.17
N ASN A 143 -16.34 -7.59 -5.69
CA ASN A 143 -17.75 -7.81 -6.02
C ASN A 143 -17.86 -8.18 -7.51
N SER A 144 -18.29 -9.41 -7.81
CA SER A 144 -18.35 -9.93 -9.18
C SER A 144 -19.24 -9.09 -10.11
N ALA A 145 -20.36 -8.57 -9.63
CA ALA A 145 -21.25 -7.73 -10.43
C ALA A 145 -20.61 -6.36 -10.72
N GLN A 146 -19.94 -5.77 -9.73
CA GLN A 146 -19.21 -4.51 -9.90
C GLN A 146 -18.06 -4.67 -10.90
N VAL A 147 -17.30 -5.77 -10.81
CA VAL A 147 -16.21 -6.07 -11.76
C VAL A 147 -16.78 -6.33 -13.15
N ALA A 148 -17.84 -7.13 -13.28
CA ALA A 148 -18.48 -7.41 -14.57
C ALA A 148 -18.95 -6.13 -15.29
N ALA A 149 -19.50 -5.15 -14.54
CA ALA A 149 -19.96 -3.89 -15.09
C ALA A 149 -18.83 -2.95 -15.54
N ARG A 150 -17.60 -3.16 -15.04
CA ARG A 150 -16.47 -2.23 -15.25
C ARG A 150 -15.35 -2.82 -16.10
N LEU A 151 -15.16 -4.14 -16.09
CA LEU A 151 -14.00 -4.82 -16.66
C LEU A 151 -13.72 -4.40 -18.10
N GLU A 152 -14.74 -4.39 -18.97
CA GLU A 152 -14.57 -4.03 -20.38
C GLU A 152 -14.20 -2.55 -20.55
N SER A 153 -14.78 -1.65 -19.75
CA SER A 153 -14.43 -0.22 -19.78
C SER A 153 -13.03 0.08 -19.21
N GLU A 154 -12.58 -0.71 -18.23
CA GLU A 154 -11.26 -0.56 -17.60
C GLU A 154 -10.15 -1.18 -18.47
N MET A 155 -10.40 -2.37 -19.03
CA MET A 155 -9.40 -3.16 -19.78
C MET A 155 -9.45 -2.94 -21.29
N GLY A 156 -10.56 -2.46 -21.83
CA GLY A 156 -10.85 -2.45 -23.27
C GLY A 156 -11.06 -3.84 -23.87
N LEU A 157 -11.34 -4.86 -23.05
CA LEU A 157 -11.41 -6.27 -23.45
C LEU A 157 -12.61 -6.98 -22.82
N THR A 158 -13.19 -7.93 -23.55
CA THR A 158 -14.20 -8.87 -23.01
C THR A 158 -13.56 -9.86 -22.02
N VAL A 159 -14.37 -10.56 -21.21
CA VAL A 159 -13.89 -11.59 -20.26
C VAL A 159 -13.01 -12.63 -20.94
N ASN A 160 -13.43 -13.13 -22.11
CA ASN A 160 -12.67 -14.10 -22.88
C ASN A 160 -11.31 -13.55 -23.32
N GLU A 161 -11.27 -12.30 -23.77
CA GLU A 161 -10.03 -11.66 -24.22
C GLU A 161 -9.09 -11.37 -23.05
N VAL A 162 -9.61 -11.00 -21.88
CA VAL A 162 -8.83 -10.87 -20.65
C VAL A 162 -8.19 -12.21 -20.29
N VAL A 163 -8.93 -13.31 -20.32
CA VAL A 163 -8.38 -14.66 -20.10
C VAL A 163 -7.28 -14.99 -21.10
N GLN A 164 -7.48 -14.71 -22.38
CA GLN A 164 -6.45 -14.94 -23.40
C GLN A 164 -5.21 -14.09 -23.14
N ALA A 165 -5.36 -12.83 -22.73
CA ALA A 165 -4.25 -11.94 -22.38
C ALA A 165 -3.43 -12.48 -21.19
N PHE A 166 -4.09 -13.01 -20.15
CA PHE A 166 -3.41 -13.67 -19.03
C PHE A 166 -2.67 -14.94 -19.46
N CYS A 167 -3.32 -15.80 -20.24
CA CYS A 167 -2.72 -17.02 -20.76
C CYS A 167 -1.49 -16.71 -21.62
N CYS A 168 -1.58 -15.64 -22.41
CA CYS A 168 -0.53 -15.09 -23.25
C CYS A 168 0.64 -14.58 -22.40
N LEU A 169 0.39 -13.68 -21.44
CA LEU A 169 1.42 -13.18 -20.53
C LEU A 169 2.13 -14.32 -19.80
N HIS A 170 1.38 -15.34 -19.34
CA HIS A 170 1.97 -16.51 -18.70
C HIS A 170 2.92 -17.29 -19.62
N LYS A 171 2.61 -17.42 -20.92
CA LYS A 171 3.52 -18.04 -21.92
C LYS A 171 4.77 -17.20 -22.13
N VAL A 172 4.62 -15.88 -22.27
CA VAL A 172 5.73 -14.93 -22.39
C VAL A 172 6.66 -15.04 -21.19
N ARG A 173 6.11 -15.00 -19.97
CA ARG A 173 6.85 -15.16 -18.71
C ARG A 173 7.64 -16.46 -18.70
N ARG A 174 7.01 -17.60 -19.03
CA ARG A 174 7.69 -18.92 -19.08
C ARG A 174 8.82 -18.96 -20.11
N ARG A 175 8.63 -18.34 -21.28
CA ARG A 175 9.64 -18.27 -22.34
C ARG A 175 10.83 -17.41 -21.95
N LEU A 176 10.62 -16.34 -21.18
CA LEU A 176 11.69 -15.40 -20.83
C LEU A 176 12.42 -15.76 -19.52
N LEU A 177 11.73 -16.40 -18.57
CA LEU A 177 12.35 -16.80 -17.31
C LEU A 177 13.04 -18.18 -17.37
N LEU A 178 12.77 -18.98 -18.42
CA LEU A 178 13.46 -20.22 -18.88
C LEU A 178 13.73 -21.36 -17.87
N SER A 179 13.58 -21.17 -16.55
CA SER A 179 13.82 -22.21 -15.54
C SER A 179 13.21 -21.85 -14.18
N GLU A 180 12.73 -22.86 -13.43
CA GLU A 180 12.43 -22.75 -12.00
C GLU A 180 13.48 -23.55 -11.18
N PRO A 181 14.07 -22.99 -10.11
CA PRO A 181 13.92 -21.61 -9.63
C PRO A 181 14.53 -20.59 -10.59
N VAL A 182 13.85 -19.45 -10.76
CA VAL A 182 14.30 -18.37 -11.65
C VAL A 182 15.47 -17.62 -10.99
N PRO A 183 16.67 -17.59 -11.60
CA PRO A 183 17.76 -16.77 -11.08
C PRO A 183 17.40 -15.28 -11.09
N HIS A 184 17.85 -14.50 -10.09
CA HIS A 184 17.55 -13.06 -10.00
C HIS A 184 17.92 -12.29 -11.28
N VAL A 185 19.01 -12.68 -11.96
CA VAL A 185 19.42 -12.07 -13.24
C VAL A 185 18.33 -12.24 -14.32
N GLY A 186 17.71 -13.42 -14.40
CA GLY A 186 16.61 -13.67 -15.35
C GLY A 186 15.37 -12.83 -15.02
N ARG A 187 15.05 -12.69 -13.73
CA ARG A 187 13.93 -11.84 -13.29
C ARG A 187 14.18 -10.36 -13.55
N ILE A 188 15.39 -9.87 -13.31
CA ILE A 188 15.81 -8.50 -13.65
C ILE A 188 15.63 -8.25 -15.15
N ALA A 189 16.16 -9.12 -16.01
CA ALA A 189 16.03 -8.97 -17.46
C ALA A 189 14.57 -8.98 -17.92
N TYR A 190 13.73 -9.80 -17.29
CA TYR A 190 12.30 -9.84 -17.57
C TYR A 190 11.57 -8.56 -17.15
N VAL A 191 11.86 -8.02 -15.95
CA VAL A 191 11.32 -6.73 -15.50
C VAL A 191 11.70 -5.61 -16.47
N GLU A 192 12.97 -5.55 -16.89
CA GLU A 192 13.42 -4.58 -17.88
C GLU A 192 12.71 -4.73 -19.22
N ARG A 193 12.40 -5.97 -19.64
CA ARG A 193 11.62 -6.21 -20.86
C ARG A 193 10.19 -5.72 -20.69
N VAL A 194 9.49 -6.09 -19.62
CA VAL A 194 8.11 -5.62 -19.37
C VAL A 194 8.06 -4.08 -19.35
N TYR A 195 8.97 -3.44 -18.62
CA TYR A 195 9.07 -1.98 -18.58
C TYR A 195 9.27 -1.37 -19.97
N LYS A 196 10.18 -1.92 -20.80
CA LYS A 196 10.41 -1.44 -22.17
C LYS A 196 9.18 -1.64 -23.07
N GLU A 197 8.46 -2.74 -22.92
CA GLU A 197 7.25 -3.00 -23.71
C GLU A 197 6.14 -1.98 -23.43
N ILE A 198 6.00 -1.57 -22.17
CA ILE A 198 5.07 -0.50 -21.77
C ILE A 198 5.56 0.84 -22.32
N ALA A 199 6.82 1.21 -22.04
CA ALA A 199 7.39 2.49 -22.46
C ALA A 199 7.36 2.69 -23.99
N ALA A 200 7.56 1.62 -24.77
CA ALA A 200 7.55 1.67 -26.23
C ALA A 200 6.15 1.57 -26.84
N GLY A 201 5.11 1.26 -26.05
CA GLY A 201 3.76 0.99 -26.54
C GLY A 201 3.65 -0.29 -27.39
N SER A 202 4.68 -1.14 -27.41
CA SER A 202 4.73 -2.35 -28.23
C SER A 202 3.97 -3.51 -27.59
N HIS A 203 3.88 -3.53 -26.26
CA HIS A 203 2.98 -4.40 -25.49
C HIS A 203 3.02 -5.89 -25.88
N PHE A 204 4.20 -6.41 -26.20
CA PHE A 204 4.43 -7.77 -26.68
C PHE A 204 3.67 -8.16 -27.96
N ALA A 205 3.21 -7.19 -28.76
CA ALA A 205 2.52 -7.45 -30.02
C ALA A 205 3.38 -8.21 -31.03
N ASP A 206 4.71 -8.07 -30.94
CA ASP A 206 5.71 -8.78 -31.77
C ASP A 206 5.76 -10.28 -31.50
N VAL A 207 5.46 -10.70 -30.27
CA VAL A 207 5.46 -12.11 -29.87
C VAL A 207 4.12 -12.78 -30.15
N GLU A 208 3.02 -12.02 -30.05
CA GLU A 208 1.68 -12.60 -29.84
C GLU A 208 0.63 -12.11 -30.86
N GLY A 209 0.98 -11.19 -31.75
CA GLY A 209 0.11 -10.68 -32.83
C GLY A 209 -1.01 -9.74 -32.37
N ARG A 210 -1.23 -9.59 -31.06
CA ARG A 210 -2.08 -8.56 -30.44
C ARG A 210 -1.38 -7.97 -29.20
N PRO A 211 -1.48 -6.65 -28.97
CA PRO A 211 -0.90 -6.02 -27.79
C PRO A 211 -1.63 -6.45 -26.51
N LEU A 212 -0.89 -6.67 -25.43
CA LEU A 212 -1.43 -6.85 -24.09
C LEU A 212 -1.89 -5.50 -23.50
N PRO A 213 -2.97 -5.46 -22.69
CA PRO A 213 -3.47 -4.22 -22.12
C PRO A 213 -2.54 -3.68 -21.03
N ASP A 214 -2.38 -2.36 -20.95
CA ASP A 214 -1.48 -1.67 -20.01
C ASP A 214 -1.73 -2.08 -18.57
N LEU A 215 -3.00 -2.17 -18.14
CA LEU A 215 -3.35 -2.59 -16.77
C LEU A 215 -2.76 -3.95 -16.39
N LEU A 216 -2.74 -4.90 -17.33
CA LEU A 216 -2.14 -6.22 -17.10
C LEU A 216 -0.61 -6.13 -17.03
N LEU A 217 0.00 -5.29 -17.87
CA LEU A 217 1.45 -5.11 -17.88
C LEU A 217 1.94 -4.32 -16.64
N TYR A 218 1.14 -3.37 -16.15
CA TYR A 218 1.37 -2.68 -14.90
C TYR A 218 1.28 -3.62 -13.71
N ASP A 219 0.24 -4.45 -13.63
CA ASP A 219 0.11 -5.48 -12.59
C ASP A 219 1.29 -6.46 -12.62
N GLU A 220 1.75 -6.85 -13.82
CA GLU A 220 2.91 -7.71 -13.99
C GLU A 220 4.21 -7.03 -13.55
N LEU A 221 4.47 -5.81 -14.01
CA LEU A 221 5.67 -5.04 -13.64
C LEU A 221 5.74 -4.90 -12.12
N MET A 222 4.63 -4.49 -11.50
CA MET A 222 4.51 -4.37 -10.06
C MET A 222 4.74 -5.72 -9.36
N GLY A 223 4.08 -6.79 -9.80
CA GLY A 223 4.22 -8.12 -9.24
C GLY A 223 5.66 -8.65 -9.31
N GLN A 224 6.35 -8.45 -10.42
CA GLN A 224 7.75 -8.87 -10.58
C GLN A 224 8.72 -8.06 -9.72
N LEU A 225 8.49 -6.74 -9.58
CA LEU A 225 9.26 -5.90 -8.68
C LEU A 225 9.05 -6.30 -7.21
N VAL A 226 7.82 -6.66 -6.82
CA VAL A 226 7.53 -7.17 -5.46
C VAL A 226 8.33 -8.44 -5.20
N LEU A 227 8.35 -9.37 -6.16
CA LEU A 227 9.13 -10.60 -6.03
C LEU A 227 10.63 -10.34 -5.96
N LEU A 228 11.18 -9.38 -6.72
CA LEU A 228 12.58 -8.97 -6.61
C LEU A 228 12.90 -8.40 -5.23
N GLU A 229 12.06 -7.50 -4.71
CA GLU A 229 12.26 -6.90 -3.40
C GLU A 229 12.18 -7.94 -2.27
N LEU A 230 11.20 -8.84 -2.31
CA LEU A 230 11.10 -9.95 -1.35
C LEU A 230 12.30 -10.90 -1.45
N THR A 231 12.84 -11.13 -2.65
CA THR A 231 14.07 -11.91 -2.85
C THR A 231 15.27 -11.21 -2.20
N ARG A 232 15.41 -9.90 -2.40
CA ARG A 232 16.47 -9.08 -1.77
C ARG A 232 16.39 -9.14 -0.25
N ARG A 233 15.20 -8.94 0.34
CA ARG A 233 14.96 -9.03 1.80
C ARG A 233 15.31 -10.40 2.34
N SER A 234 14.92 -11.46 1.63
CA SER A 234 15.26 -12.83 2.00
C SER A 234 16.78 -13.05 1.96
N ALA A 235 17.45 -12.68 0.87
CA ALA A 235 18.91 -12.77 0.73
C ALA A 235 19.63 -12.06 1.89
N MET A 236 19.20 -10.85 2.23
CA MET A 236 19.73 -10.09 3.36
C MET A 236 19.52 -10.83 4.69
N ALA A 237 18.35 -11.42 4.92
CA ALA A 237 18.06 -12.21 6.12
C ALA A 237 18.93 -13.46 6.27
N TRP A 238 19.39 -14.04 5.16
CA TRP A 238 20.30 -15.19 5.13
C TRP A 238 21.78 -14.80 5.09
N GLY A 239 22.10 -13.51 4.97
CA GLY A 239 23.47 -13.00 4.84
C GLY A 239 24.09 -13.25 3.47
N ASP A 240 23.27 -13.39 2.41
CA ASP A 240 23.74 -13.38 1.03
C ASP A 240 23.95 -11.93 0.57
N GLU A 241 25.12 -11.41 0.92
CA GLU A 241 25.53 -10.05 0.58
C GLU A 241 25.62 -9.83 -0.93
N ARG A 242 25.94 -10.88 -1.71
CA ARG A 242 26.07 -10.79 -3.16
C ARG A 242 24.72 -10.57 -3.81
N GLU A 243 23.73 -11.40 -3.49
CA GLU A 243 22.38 -11.28 -4.06
C GLU A 243 21.71 -9.98 -3.60
N THR A 244 21.93 -9.59 -2.34
CA THR A 244 21.46 -8.30 -1.80
C THR A 244 22.03 -7.13 -2.60
N ALA A 245 23.35 -7.12 -2.84
CA ALA A 245 24.01 -6.06 -3.59
C ALA A 245 23.56 -6.01 -5.06
N VAL A 246 23.51 -7.16 -5.75
CA VAL A 246 23.10 -7.21 -7.16
C VAL A 246 21.70 -6.64 -7.37
N ILE A 247 20.72 -7.03 -6.54
CA ILE A 247 19.35 -6.54 -6.67
C ILE A 247 19.27 -5.06 -6.24
N GLY A 248 19.93 -4.69 -5.13
CA GLY A 248 19.93 -3.33 -4.62
C GLY A 248 20.58 -2.32 -5.59
N ASP A 249 21.75 -2.65 -6.14
CA ASP A 249 22.46 -1.82 -7.11
C ASP A 249 21.62 -1.65 -8.39
N TRP A 250 20.95 -2.71 -8.85
CA TRP A 250 20.05 -2.62 -9.99
C TRP A 250 18.84 -1.72 -9.69
N GLN A 251 18.18 -1.87 -8.53
CA GLN A 251 17.06 -1.01 -8.12
C GLN A 251 17.49 0.46 -8.05
N GLN A 252 18.66 0.75 -7.48
CA GLN A 252 19.23 2.09 -7.42
C GLN A 252 19.52 2.65 -8.81
N ALA A 253 20.10 1.83 -9.71
CA ALA A 253 20.37 2.23 -11.08
C ALA A 253 19.07 2.53 -11.87
N GLN A 254 18.02 1.73 -11.69
CA GLN A 254 16.71 1.99 -12.34
C GLN A 254 16.04 3.25 -11.78
N THR A 255 16.15 3.49 -10.48
CA THR A 255 15.65 4.71 -9.85
C THR A 255 16.38 5.94 -10.42
N ALA A 256 17.71 5.88 -10.52
CA ALA A 256 18.51 6.98 -11.05
C ALA A 256 18.28 7.21 -12.55
N LYS A 257 18.09 6.14 -13.33
CA LYS A 257 17.97 6.21 -14.79
C LYS A 257 16.57 6.60 -15.26
N ASN A 258 15.54 6.00 -14.66
CA ASN A 258 14.17 6.04 -15.16
C ASN A 258 13.17 6.53 -14.09
N GLY A 259 13.63 6.86 -12.87
CA GLY A 259 12.76 7.11 -11.72
C GLY A 259 11.94 5.90 -11.26
N LEU A 260 12.20 4.71 -11.80
CA LEU A 260 11.43 3.50 -11.50
C LEU A 260 11.72 3.01 -10.09
N LEU A 261 10.73 3.10 -9.22
CA LEU A 261 10.83 2.77 -7.81
C LEU A 261 9.65 1.91 -7.36
N LEU A 262 9.93 0.82 -6.66
CA LEU A 262 8.93 0.09 -5.89
C LEU A 262 9.12 0.40 -4.40
N MET A 263 8.04 0.77 -3.72
CA MET A 263 7.98 0.84 -2.27
C MET A 263 7.03 -0.22 -1.74
N LEU A 264 7.51 -1.06 -0.82
CA LEU A 264 6.66 -1.93 0.00
C LEU A 264 6.41 -1.25 1.35
N LYS A 265 5.22 -0.69 1.53
CA LYS A 265 4.74 -0.15 2.81
C LYS A 265 4.15 -1.28 3.65
N GLY A 266 4.41 -1.23 4.97
CA GLY A 266 3.72 -2.01 5.99
C GLY A 266 3.93 -3.52 5.96
N GLU A 267 4.89 -4.02 6.74
CA GLU A 267 4.49 -5.00 7.74
C GLU A 267 4.01 -4.20 8.94
N TYR A 268 2.84 -4.51 9.51
CA TYR A 268 2.40 -3.88 10.75
C TYR A 268 3.49 -4.16 11.77
N LEU A 269 4.31 -3.15 12.04
CA LEU A 269 5.40 -3.24 12.99
C LEU A 269 5.41 -2.06 13.93
N VAL A 270 4.80 -0.91 13.63
CA VAL A 270 4.64 0.25 14.54
C VAL A 270 3.22 0.83 14.43
N GLY A 271 2.23 0.00 14.10
CA GLY A 271 0.79 0.36 14.12
C GLY A 271 0.30 1.44 13.15
N ARG A 272 1.14 2.05 12.31
CA ARG A 272 0.70 3.17 11.45
C ARG A 272 0.61 2.84 9.96
N HIS A 273 1.12 1.69 9.53
CA HIS A 273 1.30 1.39 8.10
C HIS A 273 0.41 0.24 7.63
N ARG A 274 -0.56 0.56 6.76
CA ARG A 274 -1.27 -0.44 5.95
C ARG A 274 -0.31 -1.11 4.99
N ARG A 275 -0.48 -2.41 4.79
CA ARG A 275 0.33 -3.15 3.82
C ARG A 275 -0.02 -2.65 2.42
N SER A 276 0.96 -2.21 1.65
CA SER A 276 0.73 -1.79 0.26
C SER A 276 2.02 -1.83 -0.56
N ALA A 277 1.87 -2.06 -1.85
CA ALA A 277 2.94 -1.88 -2.82
C ALA A 277 2.62 -0.60 -3.59
N ILE A 278 3.64 0.21 -3.84
CA ILE A 278 3.54 1.44 -4.60
C ILE A 278 4.64 1.43 -5.65
N LEU A 279 4.24 1.39 -6.90
CA LEU A 279 5.11 1.56 -8.04
C LEU A 279 5.08 3.04 -8.45
N ILE A 280 6.24 3.69 -8.48
CA ILE A 280 6.42 5.03 -9.05
C ILE A 280 7.22 4.84 -10.34
N ALA A 281 6.64 5.24 -11.47
CA ALA A 281 7.26 5.12 -12.78
C ALA A 281 7.07 6.41 -13.59
N PRO A 282 7.92 7.44 -13.36
CA PRO A 282 7.78 8.76 -13.97
C PRO A 282 7.80 8.74 -15.50
N GLU A 283 8.71 7.97 -16.09
CA GLU A 283 8.81 7.80 -17.55
C GLU A 283 7.62 7.05 -18.17
N LEU A 284 6.85 6.31 -17.36
CA LEU A 284 5.57 5.72 -17.77
C LEU A 284 4.39 6.66 -17.44
N GLY A 285 4.64 7.80 -16.79
CA GLY A 285 3.62 8.77 -16.41
C GLY A 285 2.68 8.31 -15.29
N VAL A 286 3.06 7.29 -14.49
CA VAL A 286 2.14 6.66 -13.51
C VAL A 286 2.72 6.45 -12.12
N VAL A 287 1.83 6.53 -11.13
CA VAL A 287 2.01 5.98 -9.77
C VAL A 287 0.91 4.95 -9.54
N ILE A 288 1.28 3.71 -9.23
CA ILE A 288 0.34 2.59 -9.09
C ILE A 288 0.39 2.07 -7.66
N LYS A 289 -0.76 2.01 -7.00
CA LYS A 289 -0.91 1.57 -5.61
C LYS A 289 -1.75 0.30 -5.58
N GLN A 290 -1.24 -0.72 -4.92
CA GLN A 290 -1.96 -1.96 -4.64
C GLN A 290 -1.91 -2.24 -3.13
N PRO A 291 -3.05 -2.09 -2.42
CA PRO A 291 -3.17 -2.52 -1.03
C PRO A 291 -2.85 -4.01 -0.89
N GLY A 292 -2.13 -4.41 0.14
CA GLY A 292 -1.92 -5.82 0.47
C GLY A 292 -3.09 -6.37 1.30
N PRO A 293 -3.27 -7.71 1.36
CA PRO A 293 -4.32 -8.29 2.17
C PRO A 293 -4.12 -7.97 3.67
N GLU A 294 -5.16 -7.45 4.32
CA GLU A 294 -5.15 -7.08 5.73
C GLU A 294 -6.53 -7.29 6.39
N PRO A 295 -6.61 -7.70 7.68
CA PRO A 295 -7.91 -7.82 8.36
C PRO A 295 -8.65 -6.49 8.45
N TYR A 296 -9.98 -6.50 8.52
CA TYR A 296 -10.72 -5.32 8.98
C TYR A 296 -10.33 -4.95 10.41
N HIS A 297 -9.69 -3.80 10.56
CA HIS A 297 -9.23 -3.31 11.85
C HIS A 297 -9.07 -1.79 11.88
N GLU A 298 -8.99 -1.27 13.09
CA GLU A 298 -8.51 0.07 13.42
C GLU A 298 -7.43 -0.04 14.50
N ILE A 299 -6.71 1.06 14.77
CA ILE A 299 -5.65 1.09 15.78
C ILE A 299 -5.90 2.23 16.74
N GLY A 300 -6.06 1.89 18.01
CA GLY A 300 -6.25 2.85 19.09
C GLY A 300 -4.92 3.17 19.78
N LEU A 301 -4.55 4.45 19.83
CA LEU A 301 -3.40 4.90 20.63
C LEU A 301 -3.74 4.87 22.13
N GLY A 302 -2.91 4.19 22.94
CA GLY A 302 -3.20 3.98 24.35
C GLY A 302 -4.38 3.04 24.60
N ALA A 303 -4.72 2.22 23.60
CA ALA A 303 -5.69 1.14 23.74
C ALA A 303 -5.23 0.09 24.77
N LYS A 304 -3.92 -0.03 24.99
CA LYS A 304 -3.34 -0.85 26.05
C LYS A 304 -2.40 -0.04 26.94
N PHE A 305 -2.18 -0.57 28.13
CA PHE A 305 -1.20 -0.09 29.09
C PHE A 305 -0.29 -1.25 29.51
N GLU A 306 1.01 -1.09 29.32
CA GLU A 306 2.03 -2.05 29.72
C GLU A 306 3.11 -1.33 30.53
N MET A 307 3.45 -1.85 31.71
CA MET A 307 4.42 -1.25 32.63
C MET A 307 4.22 0.28 32.84
N GLY A 308 2.97 0.74 32.87
CA GLY A 308 2.60 2.15 33.05
C GLY A 308 2.74 3.03 31.80
N ARG A 309 3.06 2.46 30.63
CA ARG A 309 3.14 3.17 29.34
C ARG A 309 1.94 2.84 28.46
N LYS A 310 1.45 3.85 27.73
CA LYS A 310 0.41 3.67 26.71
C LYS A 310 1.01 2.94 25.51
N GLU A 311 0.29 1.96 24.98
CA GLU A 311 0.66 1.25 23.75
C GLU A 311 -0.49 1.35 22.75
N ASN A 312 -0.16 1.52 21.47
CA ASN A 312 -1.11 1.36 20.38
C ASN A 312 -1.47 -0.13 20.24
N TRP A 313 -2.73 -0.41 19.96
CA TRP A 313 -3.18 -1.79 19.76
C TRP A 313 -4.20 -1.88 18.63
N PRO A 314 -4.08 -2.87 17.72
CA PRO A 314 -5.12 -3.13 16.73
C PRO A 314 -6.34 -3.75 17.40
N TYR A 315 -7.52 -3.36 16.95
CA TYR A 315 -8.76 -4.06 17.27
C TYR A 315 -9.53 -4.35 16.00
N ILE A 316 -10.20 -5.49 16.00
CA ILE A 316 -11.00 -5.96 14.88
C ILE A 316 -12.22 -5.05 14.71
N THR A 317 -12.46 -4.63 13.48
CA THR A 317 -13.70 -3.97 13.07
C THR A 317 -14.50 -4.89 12.18
N ASN A 318 -15.81 -4.65 12.05
CA ASN A 318 -16.73 -5.52 11.31
C ASN A 318 -16.66 -6.97 11.81
N ASP A 319 -16.34 -7.91 10.94
CA ASP A 319 -16.20 -9.35 11.24
C ASP A 319 -14.73 -9.81 11.23
N GLY A 320 -13.79 -8.86 11.13
CA GLY A 320 -12.37 -9.12 11.03
C GLY A 320 -11.94 -9.88 9.78
N SER A 321 -12.78 -9.97 8.75
CA SER A 321 -12.39 -10.62 7.48
C SER A 321 -11.12 -10.01 6.91
N LEU A 322 -10.29 -10.84 6.27
CA LEU A 322 -9.14 -10.39 5.51
C LEU A 322 -9.61 -9.65 4.25
N VAL A 323 -9.40 -8.34 4.18
CA VAL A 323 -9.70 -7.50 3.02
C VAL A 323 -8.59 -7.71 1.99
N THR A 324 -8.92 -8.25 0.82
CA THR A 324 -7.96 -8.43 -0.28
C THR A 324 -7.68 -7.09 -0.98
N SER A 325 -6.71 -7.04 -1.89
CA SER A 325 -6.46 -5.85 -2.73
C SER A 325 -7.72 -5.41 -3.48
N ARG A 326 -8.46 -6.38 -4.04
CA ARG A 326 -9.71 -6.13 -4.78
C ARG A 326 -10.86 -5.76 -3.84
N GLY A 327 -10.92 -6.37 -2.66
CA GLY A 327 -11.86 -5.98 -1.61
C GLY A 327 -11.65 -4.55 -1.14
N ARG A 328 -10.39 -4.11 -0.99
CA ARG A 328 -10.10 -2.72 -0.63
C ARG A 328 -10.55 -1.76 -1.74
N LEU A 329 -10.32 -2.11 -3.01
CA LEU A 329 -10.79 -1.27 -4.10
C LEU A 329 -12.32 -1.23 -4.21
N ARG A 330 -12.99 -2.36 -3.95
CA ARG A 330 -14.45 -2.40 -3.83
C ARG A 330 -14.94 -1.36 -2.81
N LEU A 331 -14.34 -1.28 -1.62
CA LEU A 331 -14.70 -0.27 -0.61
C LEU A 331 -14.51 1.15 -1.13
N ILE A 332 -13.35 1.43 -1.75
CA ILE A 332 -13.05 2.76 -2.33
C ILE A 332 -14.12 3.17 -3.35
N LEU A 333 -14.55 2.25 -4.20
CA LEU A 333 -15.56 2.49 -5.22
C LEU A 333 -16.98 2.58 -4.65
N GLU A 334 -17.31 1.80 -3.62
CA GLU A 334 -18.60 1.84 -2.92
C GLU A 334 -18.76 3.14 -2.08
N GLU A 335 -17.70 3.59 -1.41
CA GLU A 335 -17.67 4.87 -0.68
C GLU A 335 -17.62 6.08 -1.62
N ASN A 336 -17.01 5.90 -2.81
CA ASN A 336 -16.90 6.90 -3.87
C ASN A 336 -16.27 8.24 -3.43
N LEU A 337 -15.42 8.24 -2.39
CA LEU A 337 -14.78 9.45 -1.89
C LEU A 337 -13.57 9.84 -2.74
N VAL A 338 -12.62 8.92 -2.90
CA VAL A 338 -11.39 9.17 -3.66
C VAL A 338 -11.67 9.55 -5.12
N PRO A 339 -12.59 8.87 -5.85
CA PRO A 339 -12.97 9.32 -7.19
C PRO A 339 -13.49 10.76 -7.21
N ARG A 340 -14.41 11.12 -6.30
CA ARG A 340 -14.97 12.47 -6.20
C ARG A 340 -13.90 13.53 -5.91
N ILE A 341 -13.01 13.26 -4.96
CA ILE A 341 -11.89 14.18 -4.63
C ILE A 341 -10.97 14.34 -5.83
N SER A 342 -10.62 13.23 -6.48
CA SER A 342 -9.76 13.24 -7.65
C SER A 342 -10.35 14.12 -8.75
N ASP A 343 -11.63 13.96 -9.05
CA ASP A 343 -12.34 14.77 -10.03
C ASP A 343 -12.37 16.26 -9.65
N ALA A 344 -12.66 16.57 -8.37
CA ALA A 344 -12.72 17.95 -7.87
C ALA A 344 -11.40 18.72 -7.96
N PHE A 345 -10.27 18.01 -7.86
CA PHE A 345 -8.93 18.60 -8.04
C PHE A 345 -8.38 18.39 -9.46
N GLY A 346 -9.21 17.94 -10.40
CA GLY A 346 -8.80 17.72 -11.80
C GLY A 346 -7.71 16.67 -11.96
N TYR A 347 -7.61 15.75 -11.00
CA TYR A 347 -6.62 14.67 -11.00
C TYR A 347 -7.21 13.45 -11.70
N SER A 348 -6.50 12.90 -12.69
CA SER A 348 -6.95 11.70 -13.41
C SER A 348 -6.51 10.45 -12.66
N MET A 349 -7.24 10.09 -11.59
CA MET A 349 -7.13 8.77 -10.99
C MET A 349 -7.96 7.76 -11.77
N GLN A 350 -7.33 6.64 -12.08
CA GLN A 350 -7.96 5.47 -12.63
C GLN A 350 -7.98 4.35 -11.59
N PHE A 351 -8.99 3.50 -11.70
CA PHE A 351 -9.19 2.39 -10.79
C PHE A 351 -9.37 1.12 -11.60
N SER A 352 -8.72 0.04 -11.19
CA SER A 352 -8.93 -1.28 -11.78
C SER A 352 -9.58 -2.22 -10.78
N SER A 353 -10.91 -2.32 -10.84
CA SER A 353 -11.75 -3.16 -9.98
C SER A 353 -11.25 -4.60 -9.93
N PHE A 354 -10.79 -5.11 -11.07
CA PHE A 354 -10.29 -6.47 -11.20
C PHE A 354 -8.87 -6.67 -10.67
N PHE A 355 -7.95 -5.71 -10.75
CA PHE A 355 -6.60 -5.87 -10.20
C PHE A 355 -6.44 -5.34 -8.78
N GLY A 356 -7.44 -4.61 -8.26
CA GLY A 356 -7.33 -3.93 -6.97
C GLY A 356 -6.30 -2.80 -7.00
N LEU A 357 -6.22 -2.07 -8.11
CA LEU A 357 -5.25 -0.99 -8.33
C LEU A 357 -5.91 0.39 -8.26
N THR A 358 -5.22 1.31 -7.62
CA THR A 358 -5.37 2.75 -7.85
C THR A 358 -4.19 3.21 -8.70
N ILE A 359 -4.48 3.85 -9.83
CA ILE A 359 -3.49 4.34 -10.78
C ILE A 359 -3.64 5.84 -10.86
N GLU A 360 -2.56 6.54 -10.58
CA GLU A 360 -2.50 7.99 -10.54
C GLU A 360 -1.56 8.48 -11.63
N THR A 361 -1.86 9.63 -12.22
CA THR A 361 -0.93 10.29 -13.14
C THR A 361 0.28 10.78 -12.33
N TYR A 362 1.49 10.44 -12.78
CA TYR A 362 2.70 10.96 -12.13
C TYR A 362 2.79 12.48 -12.32
N VAL A 363 2.80 13.22 -11.22
CA VAL A 363 2.95 14.68 -11.23
C VAL A 363 4.45 15.02 -11.24
N HIS A 364 4.94 15.54 -12.36
CA HIS A 364 6.31 16.04 -12.43
C HIS A 364 6.45 17.34 -11.64
N GLY A 365 7.40 17.38 -10.70
CA GLY A 365 7.72 18.58 -9.94
C GLY A 365 8.33 18.26 -8.57
N PRO A 366 8.96 19.25 -7.92
CA PRO A 366 9.37 19.13 -6.53
C PRO A 366 8.16 19.09 -5.59
N THR A 367 8.28 18.43 -4.45
CA THR A 367 7.27 18.55 -3.40
C THR A 367 7.31 19.95 -2.78
N VAL A 368 6.24 20.37 -2.10
CA VAL A 368 6.24 21.61 -1.32
C VAL A 368 7.33 21.60 -0.26
N GLN A 369 7.64 20.43 0.31
CA GLN A 369 8.78 20.27 1.21
C GLN A 369 10.09 20.65 0.51
N ASP A 370 10.36 20.10 -0.67
CA ASP A 370 11.60 20.36 -1.42
C ASP A 370 11.71 21.84 -1.82
N VAL A 371 10.62 22.45 -2.28
CA VAL A 371 10.58 23.87 -2.68
C VAL A 371 10.90 24.78 -1.50
N VAL A 372 10.27 24.54 -0.36
CA VAL A 372 10.43 25.40 0.84
C VAL A 372 11.79 25.19 1.50
N LEU A 373 12.32 23.96 1.54
CA LEU A 373 13.67 23.72 2.07
C LEU A 373 14.75 24.30 1.15
N GLY A 374 14.51 24.34 -0.16
CA GLY A 374 15.40 25.01 -1.11
C GLY A 374 15.37 26.54 -1.02
N ASP A 375 14.21 27.12 -0.70
CA ASP A 375 14.02 28.55 -0.48
C ASP A 375 12.92 28.80 0.54
N HIS A 376 13.33 29.14 1.77
CA HIS A 376 12.42 29.35 2.90
C HIS A 376 11.41 30.48 2.66
N SER A 377 11.68 31.43 1.75
CA SER A 377 10.76 32.52 1.42
C SER A 377 9.52 32.06 0.65
N ARG A 378 9.58 30.84 0.08
CA ARG A 378 8.46 30.20 -0.61
C ARG A 378 7.34 29.80 0.34
N LEU A 379 7.62 29.63 1.64
CA LEU A 379 6.60 29.46 2.67
C LEU A 379 5.94 30.83 2.97
N ASN A 380 4.98 31.17 2.12
CA ASN A 380 4.24 32.42 2.13
C ASN A 380 2.72 32.20 2.27
N GLU A 381 1.97 33.30 2.33
CA GLU A 381 0.51 33.27 2.51
C GLU A 381 -0.21 32.54 1.38
N GLU A 382 0.16 32.81 0.13
CA GLU A 382 -0.49 32.21 -1.05
C GLU A 382 -0.35 30.68 -1.08
N LEU A 383 0.87 30.17 -0.85
CA LEU A 383 1.12 28.73 -0.76
C LEU A 383 0.28 28.08 0.35
N TYR A 384 0.23 28.71 1.53
CA TYR A 384 -0.49 28.16 2.67
C TYR A 384 -2.01 28.21 2.50
N GLU A 385 -2.54 29.29 1.94
CA GLU A 385 -3.95 29.43 1.62
C GLU A 385 -4.44 28.36 0.63
N GLU A 386 -3.62 28.00 -0.35
CA GLU A 386 -3.96 26.95 -1.32
C GLU A 386 -4.04 25.57 -0.64
N ILE A 387 -3.16 25.28 0.32
CA ILE A 387 -3.23 24.04 1.10
C ILE A 387 -4.51 24.00 1.97
N VAL A 388 -4.88 25.13 2.58
CA VAL A 388 -6.13 25.25 3.34
C VAL A 388 -7.35 25.16 2.42
N LEU A 389 -7.27 25.66 1.18
CA LEU A 389 -8.33 25.49 0.18
C LEU A 389 -8.61 24.01 -0.11
N HIS A 390 -7.56 23.19 -0.26
CA HIS A 390 -7.73 21.75 -0.44
C HIS A 390 -8.45 21.11 0.75
N GLN A 391 -8.07 21.47 1.97
CA GLN A 391 -8.75 21.00 3.19
C GLN A 391 -10.22 21.41 3.25
N GLN A 392 -10.54 22.67 2.97
CA GLN A 392 -11.91 23.18 2.96
C GLN A 392 -12.75 22.49 1.89
N THR A 393 -12.17 22.21 0.72
CA THR A 393 -12.85 21.51 -0.38
C THR A 393 -13.21 20.08 0.03
N CYS A 394 -12.26 19.33 0.60
CA CYS A 394 -12.53 18.00 1.15
C CYS A 394 -13.65 18.03 2.20
N GLU A 395 -13.59 18.96 3.16
CA GLU A 395 -14.63 19.06 4.20
C GLU A 395 -16.02 19.32 3.60
N LEU A 396 -16.12 20.26 2.64
CA LEU A 396 -17.39 20.59 1.97
C LEU A 396 -17.96 19.42 1.15
N MET A 397 -17.09 18.52 0.68
CA MET A 397 -17.49 17.30 -0.01
C MET A 397 -17.96 16.18 0.95
N GLY A 398 -17.87 16.41 2.26
CA GLY A 398 -18.20 15.45 3.31
C GLY A 398 -17.05 14.51 3.65
N ILE A 399 -15.81 14.95 3.43
CA ILE A 399 -14.62 14.09 3.49
C ILE A 399 -13.62 14.62 4.50
N GLU A 400 -13.15 13.73 5.37
CA GLU A 400 -11.98 13.99 6.21
C GLU A 400 -10.77 13.34 5.55
N ASN A 401 -9.71 14.12 5.39
CA ASN A 401 -8.39 13.62 5.08
C ASN A 401 -7.46 14.14 6.18
N GLY A 402 -6.74 13.25 6.86
CA GLY A 402 -5.80 13.62 7.92
C GLY A 402 -4.37 13.87 7.42
N ASP A 403 -4.07 13.57 6.15
CA ASP A 403 -2.71 13.48 5.64
C ASP A 403 -2.23 14.76 4.92
N TRP A 404 -2.08 15.84 5.71
CA TRP A 404 -1.67 17.17 5.28
C TRP A 404 -0.15 17.40 5.32
N HIS A 405 0.66 16.37 5.11
CA HIS A 405 2.12 16.51 5.14
C HIS A 405 2.66 17.18 3.87
N ALA A 406 3.67 18.05 3.98
CA ALA A 406 4.22 18.80 2.85
C ALA A 406 4.72 17.94 1.66
N PRO A 407 5.22 16.70 1.86
CA PRO A 407 5.57 15.80 0.76
C PRO A 407 4.38 15.33 -0.10
N ASN A 408 3.15 15.42 0.42
CA ASN A 408 1.94 15.04 -0.31
C ASN A 408 1.44 16.16 -1.24
N PHE A 409 2.13 17.30 -1.28
CA PHE A 409 1.82 18.40 -2.17
C PHE A 409 2.95 18.56 -3.17
N VAL A 410 2.65 18.47 -4.47
CA VAL A 410 3.62 18.61 -5.55
C VAL A 410 3.38 19.92 -6.27
N VAL A 411 4.43 20.72 -6.47
CA VAL A 411 4.37 21.91 -7.32
C VAL A 411 4.58 21.45 -8.76
N ARG A 412 3.50 21.37 -9.53
CA ARG A 412 3.50 20.81 -10.88
C ARG A 412 4.39 21.65 -11.81
N ALA A 413 5.33 21.00 -12.49
CA ALA A 413 6.34 21.66 -13.29
C ALA A 413 5.79 22.42 -14.52
N SER A 414 4.61 22.04 -15.03
CA SER A 414 4.02 22.64 -16.23
C SER A 414 3.49 24.06 -16.01
N ASP A 415 2.97 24.36 -14.82
CA ASP A 415 2.21 25.59 -14.53
C ASP A 415 2.40 26.13 -13.11
N GLY A 416 3.08 25.39 -12.24
CA GLY A 416 3.30 25.78 -10.85
C GLY A 416 2.11 25.55 -9.92
N GLU A 417 1.04 24.90 -10.39
CA GLU A 417 -0.11 24.56 -9.54
C GLU A 417 0.27 23.53 -8.48
N ILE A 418 -0.38 23.61 -7.32
CA ILE A 418 -0.20 22.66 -6.23
C ILE A 418 -1.15 21.49 -6.47
N VAL A 419 -0.60 20.28 -6.52
CA VAL A 419 -1.39 19.05 -6.60
C VAL A 419 -1.24 18.28 -5.30
N HIS A 420 -2.35 18.02 -4.62
CA HIS A 420 -2.38 17.13 -3.47
C HIS A 420 -2.47 15.68 -3.97
N VAL A 421 -1.41 14.92 -3.72
CA VAL A 421 -1.28 13.50 -4.04
C VAL A 421 -1.46 12.64 -2.78
N ASP A 422 -1.75 11.35 -2.97
CA ASP A 422 -1.95 10.39 -1.88
C ASP A 422 -3.18 10.64 -0.97
N TRP A 423 -4.37 10.33 -1.49
CA TRP A 423 -5.64 10.38 -0.73
C TRP A 423 -5.91 9.13 0.11
N GLY A 424 -4.89 8.32 0.43
CA GLY A 424 -5.06 7.03 1.12
C GLY A 424 -5.65 7.11 2.53
N ALA A 425 -5.63 8.30 3.14
CA ALA A 425 -6.21 8.58 4.46
C ALA A 425 -7.62 9.21 4.39
N ALA A 426 -8.19 9.40 3.20
CA ALA A 426 -9.54 9.94 3.06
C ALA A 426 -10.59 8.98 3.64
N ARG A 427 -11.58 9.54 4.35
CA ARG A 427 -12.73 8.82 4.90
C ARG A 427 -13.99 9.70 4.92
N PRO A 428 -15.19 9.11 5.06
CA PRO A 428 -16.39 9.91 5.23
C PRO A 428 -16.34 10.67 6.55
N LEU A 429 -16.82 11.93 6.54
CA LEU A 429 -17.16 12.64 7.77
C LEU A 429 -18.43 12.05 8.38
N ARG A 430 -18.37 11.72 9.67
CA ARG A 430 -19.54 11.25 10.43
C ARG A 430 -20.41 12.43 10.86
N ASP A 431 -21.70 12.17 11.06
CA ASP A 431 -22.66 13.20 11.45
C ASP A 431 -22.28 13.94 12.75
N ASP A 432 -21.66 13.24 13.71
CA ASP A 432 -21.17 13.82 14.97
C ASP A 432 -19.91 14.68 14.81
N GLU A 433 -19.30 14.68 13.63
CA GLU A 433 -18.09 15.44 13.30
C GLU A 433 -18.38 16.79 12.63
N TYR A 434 -19.65 17.15 12.43
CA TYR A 434 -20.06 18.47 11.89
C TYR A 434 -20.22 19.56 12.96
N THR A 435 -19.66 19.36 14.16
CA THR A 435 -19.68 20.38 15.21
C THR A 435 -18.66 21.50 14.92
N PRO A 436 -18.90 22.75 15.38
CA PRO A 436 -17.95 23.84 15.21
C PRO A 436 -16.54 23.51 15.74
N LYS A 437 -16.45 22.78 16.86
CA LYS A 437 -15.19 22.33 17.43
C LYS A 437 -14.46 21.33 16.53
N ALA A 438 -15.18 20.38 15.93
CA ALA A 438 -14.59 19.39 15.04
C ALA A 438 -14.14 20.03 13.71
N ILE A 439 -14.93 20.96 13.16
CA ILE A 439 -14.56 21.78 12.00
C ILE A 439 -13.25 22.53 12.28
N GLN A 440 -13.19 23.28 13.37
CA GLN A 440 -11.96 24.00 13.74
C GLN A 440 -10.78 23.04 13.95
N SER A 441 -11.03 21.88 14.57
CA SER A 441 -9.98 20.88 14.79
C SER A 441 -9.38 20.37 13.47
N ARG A 442 -10.19 20.17 12.42
CA ARG A 442 -9.71 19.73 11.11
C ARG A 442 -8.92 20.81 10.39
N VAL A 443 -9.38 22.06 10.44
CA VAL A 443 -8.59 23.19 9.93
C VAL A 443 -7.23 23.27 10.63
N ASN A 444 -7.22 23.08 11.95
CA ASN A 444 -6.00 23.07 12.75
C ASN A 444 -5.08 21.88 12.46
N GLN A 445 -5.58 20.77 11.90
CA GLN A 445 -4.72 19.65 11.51
C GLN A 445 -3.75 20.04 10.38
N VAL A 446 -4.10 20.99 9.51
CA VAL A 446 -3.22 21.50 8.44
C VAL A 446 -1.94 22.09 9.03
N ASN A 447 -2.02 22.67 10.23
CA ASN A 447 -0.86 23.21 10.95
C ASN A 447 0.21 22.14 11.26
N ASN A 448 -0.17 20.86 11.32
CA ASN A 448 0.78 19.76 11.50
C ASN A 448 1.75 19.60 10.31
N MET A 449 1.47 20.26 9.19
CA MET A 449 2.42 20.36 8.08
C MET A 449 3.78 20.89 8.53
N ALA A 450 3.84 21.73 9.56
CA ALA A 450 5.08 22.23 10.17
C ALA A 450 6.09 21.12 10.50
N PHE A 451 5.62 19.94 10.95
CA PHE A 451 6.48 18.81 11.29
C PHE A 451 7.17 18.19 10.07
N SER A 452 6.68 18.47 8.86
CA SER A 452 7.29 17.97 7.63
C SER A 452 8.67 18.58 7.39
N PHE A 453 8.88 19.86 7.72
CA PHE A 453 10.13 20.55 7.37
C PHE A 453 11.31 20.17 8.27
N LYS A 454 11.06 19.65 9.49
CA LYS A 454 12.10 19.38 10.50
C LYS A 454 13.01 20.60 10.76
N ASP A 455 12.46 21.80 10.62
CA ASP A 455 13.12 23.09 10.80
C ASP A 455 12.25 23.97 11.70
N GLU A 456 12.81 24.45 12.80
CA GLU A 456 12.06 25.21 13.82
C GLU A 456 11.59 26.58 13.30
N GLY A 457 12.38 27.22 12.43
CA GLY A 457 12.04 28.53 11.85
C GLY A 457 10.88 28.43 10.87
N LEU A 458 10.90 27.42 10.00
CA LEU A 458 9.80 27.11 9.10
C LEU A 458 8.55 26.66 9.85
N ALA A 459 8.70 25.88 10.92
CA ALA A 459 7.58 25.49 11.77
C ALA A 459 6.91 26.72 12.41
N ALA A 460 7.69 27.64 12.99
CA ALA A 460 7.18 28.87 13.57
C ALA A 460 6.50 29.77 12.52
N ARG A 461 7.09 29.88 11.32
CA ARG A 461 6.51 30.61 10.18
C ARG A 461 5.16 30.04 9.77
N LEU A 462 5.04 28.71 9.64
CA LEU A 462 3.78 28.05 9.27
C LEU A 462 2.70 28.26 10.34
N MET A 463 3.07 28.13 11.61
CA MET A 463 2.15 28.40 12.73
C MET A 463 1.65 29.84 12.72
N GLN A 464 2.52 30.80 12.40
CA GLN A 464 2.14 32.21 12.24
C GLN A 464 1.17 32.39 11.06
N LEU A 465 1.49 31.85 9.88
CA LEU A 465 0.61 31.91 8.70
C LEU A 465 -0.77 31.29 8.99
N HIS A 466 -0.79 30.17 9.73
CA HIS A 466 -2.02 29.53 10.16
C HIS A 466 -2.84 30.40 11.11
N HIS A 467 -2.20 31.01 12.11
CA HIS A 467 -2.86 31.91 13.04
C HIS A 467 -3.44 33.13 12.32
N ASP A 468 -2.64 33.78 11.47
CA ASP A 468 -3.05 34.97 10.73
C ASP A 468 -4.22 34.67 9.79
N LEU A 469 -4.19 33.52 9.09
CA LEU A 469 -5.28 33.11 8.23
C LEU A 469 -6.56 32.77 9.01
N THR A 470 -6.46 31.96 10.07
CA THR A 470 -7.64 31.47 10.81
C THR A 470 -8.30 32.53 11.70
N THR A 471 -7.61 33.64 11.99
CA THR A 471 -8.18 34.79 12.71
C THR A 471 -8.76 35.85 11.77
N ASP A 472 -8.45 35.80 10.47
CA ASP A 472 -9.06 36.65 9.45
C ASP A 472 -10.32 36.01 8.85
N GLU A 473 -11.49 36.39 9.39
CA GLU A 473 -12.79 35.90 8.95
C GLU A 473 -13.08 36.18 7.47
N THR A 474 -12.56 37.28 6.93
CA THR A 474 -12.81 37.65 5.53
C THR A 474 -12.03 36.74 4.60
N ARG A 475 -10.75 36.50 4.88
CA ARG A 475 -9.91 35.56 4.10
C ARG A 475 -10.47 34.14 4.17
N MET A 476 -10.83 33.66 5.35
CA MET A 476 -11.44 32.33 5.51
C MET A 476 -12.78 32.20 4.77
N THR A 477 -13.61 33.24 4.79
CA THR A 477 -14.88 33.25 4.03
C THR A 477 -14.61 33.17 2.53
N ASN A 478 -13.65 33.93 2.02
CA ASN A 478 -13.28 33.91 0.59
C ASN A 478 -12.72 32.53 0.18
N LEU A 479 -11.87 31.92 1.01
CA LEU A 479 -11.38 30.56 0.77
C LEU A 479 -12.51 29.53 0.77
N ARG A 480 -13.44 29.63 1.72
CA ARG A 480 -14.59 28.72 1.78
C ARG A 480 -15.50 28.88 0.56
N GLN A 481 -15.68 30.08 0.03
CA GLN A 481 -16.43 30.31 -1.21
C GLN A 481 -15.71 29.72 -2.44
N ARG A 482 -14.37 29.82 -2.52
CA ARG A 482 -13.57 29.15 -3.55
C ARG A 482 -13.73 27.63 -3.44
N ALA A 483 -13.62 27.08 -2.23
CA ALA A 483 -13.78 25.66 -1.97
C ALA A 483 -15.18 25.15 -2.33
N GLN A 484 -16.24 25.94 -2.08
CA GLN A 484 -17.61 25.60 -2.51
C GLN A 484 -17.73 25.48 -4.02
N LYS A 485 -17.06 26.34 -4.79
CA LYS A 485 -17.07 26.26 -6.26
C LYS A 485 -16.38 24.99 -6.76
N LEU A 486 -15.24 24.63 -6.16
CA LEU A 486 -14.54 23.38 -6.46
C LEU A 486 -15.39 22.16 -6.10
N ALA A 487 -15.96 22.15 -4.89
CA ALA A 487 -16.79 21.04 -4.42
C ALA A 487 -18.11 20.86 -5.19
N ALA A 488 -18.68 21.92 -5.78
CA ALA A 488 -19.95 21.89 -6.51
C ALA A 488 -19.81 21.67 -8.03
N GLY A 489 -18.60 21.70 -8.58
CA GLY A 489 -18.34 21.44 -10.00
C GLY A 489 -18.46 19.96 -10.40
N HIS A 490 -18.73 19.08 -9.43
CA HIS A 490 -18.66 17.61 -9.49
C HIS A 490 -19.73 17.01 -8.56
#